data_AF-A0A1H2VD72-F1
#
_entry.id   AF-A0A1H2VD72-F1
#
_cell.length_a   1.000
_cell.length_b   1.000
_cell.length_c   1.000
_cell.angle_alpha   90.00
_cell.angle_beta   90.00
_cell.angle_gamma   90.00
#
_symmetry.space_group_name_H-M   'P 1'
#
loop_
_entity.id
_entity.type
_entity.pdbx_description
1 polymer ?
#
loop_
_entity_poly.entity_id
_entity_poly.type
_entity_poly.pdbx_seq_one_letter_code
_entity_poly.pdbx_strand_id
1 'polypeptide(L)'
;MIDATSKLIKNNTGYDLRQMFIGSEGTLGVITRLVLRLYPLPGSTQAALCGLADYGSVLRLLDGARRKLGPMLSAFEAMWPDYWQVACDVPGVRSPLQGQHAFHILIEVQGTDEAIDGARFTTFLEEMFEDGVIEDAVLSQSLTDVKAFWGVRDACSEFKLTLGPHLAYDVGLPTGKADEFAKACAAAIAAAVPGGRSVFYGHIADGNLHLLGWLPDAPEQPAAALDAAVYATVQAFGGSVSAEHGIGTTKKPYLAHSRSAAEIALMRKIKVALDPQFREPDGGRGTRDRQWLRRDAAGTGKHIGCSRAGEGPACTRSRSETQAEPSQSSTVLVTMRDLSRPYTDMRGRDHVSSACPLLLLRIRFLLMQ
;
A
#
# COMPACT_ATOMS: atom_id res chain seq x y z
N MET A 1 -26.89 -15.44 -4.11
CA MET A 1 -25.89 -14.71 -4.92
C MET A 1 -26.42 -13.28 -5.07
N ILE A 2 -25.64 -12.27 -4.71
CA ILE A 2 -26.01 -10.86 -4.83
C ILE A 2 -25.37 -10.32 -6.11
N ASP A 3 -26.15 -9.75 -7.02
CA ASP A 3 -25.60 -9.05 -8.20
C ASP A 3 -25.42 -7.56 -7.89
N ALA A 4 -24.19 -7.09 -8.00
CA ALA A 4 -23.83 -5.69 -7.79
C ALA A 4 -22.94 -5.14 -8.92
N THR A 5 -23.10 -5.66 -10.14
CA THR A 5 -22.28 -5.33 -11.33
C THR A 5 -22.85 -4.18 -12.18
N SER A 6 -23.65 -3.29 -11.58
CA SER A 6 -24.16 -2.10 -12.26
C SER A 6 -23.02 -1.20 -12.75
N LYS A 7 -23.08 -0.79 -14.02
CA LYS A 7 -22.15 0.18 -14.64
C LYS A 7 -22.57 1.64 -14.42
N LEU A 8 -23.66 1.87 -13.69
CA LEU A 8 -24.17 3.22 -13.45
C LEU A 8 -23.22 4.00 -12.54
N ILE A 9 -22.91 5.24 -12.93
CA ILE A 9 -22.12 6.17 -12.12
C ILE A 9 -22.92 6.61 -10.88
N LYS A 10 -24.24 6.76 -11.01
CA LYS A 10 -25.15 7.13 -9.93
C LYS A 10 -26.28 6.10 -9.80
N ASN A 11 -26.43 5.52 -8.62
CA ASN A 11 -27.49 4.56 -8.33
C ASN A 11 -27.84 4.57 -6.84
N ASN A 12 -28.91 5.28 -6.46
CA ASN A 12 -29.34 5.46 -5.08
C ASN A 12 -30.61 4.64 -4.77
N THR A 13 -30.71 3.42 -5.28
CA THR A 13 -31.88 2.55 -5.13
C THR A 13 -31.78 1.65 -3.88
N GLY A 14 -31.54 2.25 -2.71
CA GLY A 14 -31.37 1.56 -1.43
C GLY A 14 -29.93 1.57 -0.91
N TYR A 15 -29.59 0.62 -0.04
CA TYR A 15 -28.25 0.52 0.55
C TYR A 15 -27.20 0.07 -0.48
N ASP A 16 -26.01 0.67 -0.46
CA ASP A 16 -24.88 0.20 -1.29
C ASP A 16 -24.23 -1.03 -0.67
N LEU A 17 -24.79 -2.20 -0.96
CA LEU A 17 -24.33 -3.47 -0.41
C LEU A 17 -22.88 -3.79 -0.80
N ARG A 18 -22.33 -3.20 -1.87
CA ARG A 18 -20.92 -3.42 -2.29
C ARG A 18 -19.95 -2.98 -1.21
N GLN A 19 -20.27 -1.88 -0.51
CA GLN A 19 -19.44 -1.32 0.56
C GLN A 19 -19.28 -2.28 1.74
N MET A 20 -20.22 -3.22 1.94
CA MET A 20 -20.07 -4.24 2.98
C MET A 20 -18.99 -5.28 2.64
N PHE A 21 -18.70 -5.51 1.36
CA PHE A 21 -17.73 -6.52 0.92
C PHE A 21 -16.32 -5.95 0.71
N ILE A 22 -16.22 -4.67 0.36
CA ILE A 22 -14.93 -3.97 0.21
C ILE A 22 -14.27 -3.85 1.59
N GLY A 23 -13.06 -4.40 1.73
CA GLY A 23 -12.37 -4.49 3.02
C GLY A 23 -12.84 -5.61 3.95
N SER A 24 -13.77 -6.48 3.52
CA SER A 24 -14.27 -7.59 4.36
C SER A 24 -13.30 -8.78 4.44
N GLU A 25 -12.23 -8.79 3.65
CA GLU A 25 -11.21 -9.85 3.63
C GLU A 25 -11.79 -11.26 3.41
N GLY A 26 -12.90 -11.36 2.67
CA GLY A 26 -13.59 -12.62 2.39
C GLY A 26 -14.42 -13.16 3.56
N THR A 27 -14.47 -12.45 4.70
CA THR A 27 -15.22 -12.89 5.88
C THR A 27 -16.73 -12.78 5.69
N LEU A 28 -17.21 -11.94 4.77
CA LEU A 28 -18.63 -11.71 4.52
C LEU A 28 -19.16 -12.35 3.23
N GLY A 29 -18.27 -12.94 2.42
CA GLY A 29 -18.62 -13.61 1.17
C GLY A 29 -17.45 -13.68 0.19
N VAL A 30 -17.68 -14.31 -0.97
CA VAL A 30 -16.69 -14.43 -2.04
C VAL A 30 -17.08 -13.51 -3.20
N ILE A 31 -16.20 -12.56 -3.52
CA ILE A 31 -16.34 -11.70 -4.70
C ILE A 31 -15.96 -12.52 -5.94
N THR A 32 -16.87 -12.62 -6.91
CA THR A 32 -16.67 -13.40 -8.14
C THR A 32 -16.50 -12.55 -9.39
N ARG A 33 -17.04 -11.33 -9.37
CA ARG A 33 -17.00 -10.34 -10.46
C ARG A 33 -16.92 -8.93 -9.88
N LEU A 34 -16.26 -8.04 -10.60
CA LEU A 34 -16.09 -6.63 -10.25
C LEU A 34 -16.35 -5.76 -11.48
N VAL A 35 -16.99 -4.60 -11.29
CA VAL A 35 -17.02 -3.54 -12.29
C VAL A 35 -16.18 -2.39 -11.75
N LEU A 36 -15.11 -2.06 -12.46
CA LEU A 36 -14.16 -1.02 -12.05
C LEU A 36 -14.29 0.18 -12.97
N ARG A 37 -14.18 1.37 -12.39
CA ARG A 37 -14.08 2.63 -13.15
C ARG A 37 -12.66 2.78 -13.66
N LEU A 38 -12.52 3.14 -14.94
CA LEU A 38 -11.26 3.54 -15.54
C LEU A 38 -11.15 5.05 -15.59
N TYR A 39 -9.89 5.52 -15.57
CA TYR A 39 -9.53 6.91 -15.78
C TYR A 39 -8.65 7.01 -17.04
N PRO A 40 -8.67 8.15 -17.74
CA PRO A 40 -7.75 8.36 -18.86
C PRO A 40 -6.31 8.22 -18.40
N LEU A 41 -5.46 7.66 -19.27
CA LEU A 41 -4.02 7.67 -19.05
C LEU A 41 -3.53 9.13 -18.97
N PRO A 42 -2.72 9.51 -17.96
CA PRO A 42 -2.18 10.85 -17.86
C PRO A 42 -1.39 11.25 -19.10
N GLY A 43 -1.59 12.49 -19.57
CA GLY A 43 -0.83 13.07 -20.68
C GLY A 43 0.55 13.60 -20.27
N SER A 44 0.76 13.80 -18.97
CA SER A 44 2.02 14.28 -18.39
C SER A 44 2.28 13.59 -17.05
N THR A 45 3.55 13.38 -16.71
CA THR A 45 3.99 12.89 -15.39
C THR A 45 5.32 13.51 -15.04
N GLN A 46 5.40 14.12 -13.87
CA GLN A 46 6.61 14.72 -13.34
C GLN A 46 6.76 14.37 -11.88
N ALA A 47 8.01 14.25 -11.44
CA ALA A 47 8.31 14.02 -10.04
C ALA A 47 9.45 14.92 -9.60
N ALA A 48 9.49 15.20 -8.30
CA ALA A 48 10.65 15.77 -7.65
C ALA A 48 10.95 15.02 -6.36
N LEU A 49 12.24 14.91 -6.06
CA LEU A 49 12.69 14.54 -4.74
C LEU A 49 13.20 15.80 -4.04
N CYS A 50 12.70 16.08 -2.84
CA CYS A 50 13.00 17.29 -2.08
C CYS A 50 13.59 16.93 -0.71
N GLY A 51 14.66 17.63 -0.31
CA GLY A 51 15.22 17.64 1.04
C GLY A 51 14.66 18.79 1.87
N LEU A 52 14.23 18.51 3.10
CA LEU A 52 13.60 19.47 4.00
C LEU A 52 14.19 19.41 5.42
N ALA A 53 14.17 20.55 6.10
CA ALA A 53 14.77 20.74 7.42
C ALA A 53 14.00 20.09 8.58
N ASP A 54 12.67 20.01 8.48
CA ASP A 54 11.79 19.57 9.57
C ASP A 54 10.39 19.15 9.08
N TYR A 55 9.61 18.52 9.96
CA TYR A 55 8.26 18.05 9.64
C TYR A 55 7.25 19.18 9.42
N GLY A 56 7.45 20.35 10.02
CA GLY A 56 6.63 21.52 9.74
C GLY A 56 6.76 21.96 8.29
N SER A 57 7.98 21.92 7.74
CA SER A 57 8.25 22.18 6.32
C SER A 57 7.57 21.13 5.43
N VAL A 58 7.55 19.85 5.84
CA VAL A 58 6.81 18.79 5.12
C VAL A 58 5.31 19.14 5.01
N LEU A 59 4.69 19.59 6.10
CA LEU A 59 3.29 19.98 6.11
C LEU A 59 3.03 21.25 5.26
N ARG A 60 3.94 22.23 5.30
CA ARG A 60 3.85 23.44 4.45
C ARG A 60 3.95 23.07 2.96
N LEU A 61 4.85 22.16 2.61
CA LEU A 61 5.00 21.67 1.23
C LEU A 61 3.74 20.92 0.76
N LEU A 62 3.18 20.03 1.59
CA LEU A 62 1.94 19.31 1.27
C LEU A 62 0.75 20.27 1.09
N ASP A 63 0.60 21.25 1.98
CA ASP A 63 -0.47 22.25 1.88
C ASP A 63 -0.30 23.12 0.63
N GLY A 64 0.94 23.55 0.35
CA GLY A 64 1.29 24.26 -0.89
C GLY A 64 0.94 23.44 -2.13
N ALA A 65 1.32 22.16 -2.17
CA ALA A 65 1.02 21.25 -3.27
C ALA A 65 -0.49 21.09 -3.49
N ARG A 66 -1.26 20.90 -2.42
CA ARG A 66 -2.73 20.81 -2.49
C ARG A 66 -3.36 22.10 -3.04
N ARG A 67 -2.86 23.27 -2.62
CA ARG A 67 -3.40 24.56 -3.08
C ARG A 67 -2.99 24.90 -4.51
N LYS A 68 -1.73 24.67 -4.87
CA LYS A 68 -1.13 25.13 -6.14
C LYS A 68 -1.17 24.11 -7.26
N LEU A 69 -1.12 22.80 -6.96
CA LEU A 69 -1.17 21.71 -7.95
C LEU A 69 -2.54 21.04 -7.97
N GLY A 70 -3.22 21.00 -6.82
CA GLY A 70 -4.60 20.54 -6.70
C GLY A 70 -4.79 19.10 -7.18
N PRO A 71 -5.70 18.84 -8.13
CA PRO A 71 -6.02 17.48 -8.57
C PRO A 71 -4.89 16.78 -9.33
N MET A 72 -3.83 17.50 -9.72
CA MET A 72 -2.67 16.90 -10.39
C MET A 72 -1.76 16.15 -9.42
N LEU A 73 -1.82 16.45 -8.12
CA LEU A 73 -0.99 15.79 -7.11
C LEU A 73 -1.35 14.30 -7.05
N SER A 74 -0.49 13.45 -7.59
CA SER A 74 -0.72 11.99 -7.70
C SER A 74 -0.02 11.22 -6.59
N ALA A 75 1.11 11.71 -6.08
CA ALA A 75 1.80 11.12 -4.94
C ALA A 75 2.48 12.19 -4.06
N PHE A 76 2.53 11.90 -2.76
CA PHE A 76 3.29 12.68 -1.79
C PHE A 76 3.78 11.73 -0.70
N GLU A 77 5.02 11.29 -0.84
CA GLU A 77 5.68 10.33 0.03
C GLU A 77 6.66 11.05 0.94
N ALA A 78 6.65 10.75 2.23
CA ALA A 78 7.67 11.22 3.15
C ALA A 78 8.53 10.06 3.64
N MET A 79 9.83 10.33 3.75
CA MET A 79 10.84 9.42 4.25
C MET A 79 11.62 10.14 5.35
N TRP A 80 11.64 9.52 6.54
CA TRP A 80 12.37 10.04 7.70
C TRP A 80 13.89 9.83 7.54
N PRO A 81 14.74 10.49 8.36
CA PRO A 81 16.19 10.41 8.17
C PRO A 81 16.72 8.97 8.32
N ASP A 82 16.12 8.20 9.21
CA ASP A 82 16.46 6.81 9.49
C ASP A 82 16.12 5.88 8.30
N TYR A 83 14.96 6.08 7.67
CA TYR A 83 14.63 5.42 6.40
C TYR A 83 15.63 5.76 5.32
N TRP A 84 15.94 7.06 5.15
CA TRP A 84 16.78 7.53 4.06
C TRP A 84 18.19 6.93 4.13
N GLN A 85 18.74 6.86 5.34
CA GLN A 85 20.02 6.22 5.59
C GLN A 85 20.02 4.75 5.17
N VAL A 86 19.03 3.98 5.63
CA VAL A 86 18.92 2.56 5.28
C VAL A 86 18.69 2.35 3.78
N ALA A 87 17.87 3.20 3.16
CA ALA A 87 17.63 3.15 1.72
C ALA A 87 18.91 3.38 0.91
N CYS A 88 19.75 4.33 1.32
CA CYS A 88 21.02 4.60 0.65
C CYS A 88 22.08 3.51 0.87
N ASP A 89 21.95 2.68 1.91
CA ASP A 89 22.80 1.51 2.13
C ASP A 89 22.41 0.31 1.26
N VAL A 90 21.22 0.33 0.63
CA VAL A 90 20.79 -0.73 -0.29
C VAL A 90 21.65 -0.70 -1.56
N PRO A 91 22.27 -1.83 -1.97
CA PRO A 91 23.11 -1.87 -3.16
C PRO A 91 22.38 -1.39 -4.42
N GLY A 92 22.94 -0.37 -5.06
CA GLY A 92 22.41 0.20 -6.30
C GLY A 92 21.44 1.38 -6.10
N VAL A 93 21.08 1.70 -4.87
CA VAL A 93 20.34 2.92 -4.53
C VAL A 93 21.34 4.04 -4.25
N ARG A 94 21.09 5.25 -4.76
CA ARG A 94 21.90 6.43 -4.47
C ARG A 94 21.00 7.62 -4.16
N SER A 95 21.41 8.43 -3.20
CA SER A 95 20.81 9.75 -2.96
C SER A 95 21.05 10.64 -4.19
N PRO A 96 20.00 11.20 -4.81
CA PRO A 96 20.17 12.22 -5.83
C PRO A 96 20.37 13.63 -5.25
N LEU A 97 20.06 13.84 -3.95
CA LEU A 97 20.18 15.12 -3.25
C LEU A 97 21.59 15.35 -2.71
N GLN A 98 21.96 16.63 -2.58
CA GLN A 98 23.24 17.07 -2.03
C GLN A 98 23.10 17.44 -0.55
N GLY A 99 24.05 16.99 0.27
CA GLY A 99 24.07 17.29 1.69
C GLY A 99 23.19 16.35 2.52
N GLN A 100 22.85 16.80 3.73
CA GLN A 100 22.01 16.06 4.68
C GLN A 100 20.73 16.82 4.94
N HIS A 101 19.60 16.13 4.86
CA HIS A 101 18.28 16.67 5.15
C HIS A 101 17.59 15.81 6.20
N ALA A 102 16.73 16.42 7.01
CA ALA A 102 15.97 15.68 8.01
C ALA A 102 14.83 14.89 7.35
N PHE A 103 14.17 15.45 6.34
CA PHE A 103 13.05 14.82 5.67
C PHE A 103 13.27 14.78 4.16
N HIS A 104 12.86 13.68 3.54
CA HIS A 104 12.96 13.49 2.10
C HIS A 104 11.57 13.23 1.55
N ILE A 105 11.12 14.10 0.65
CA ILE A 105 9.79 14.06 0.07
C ILE A 105 9.88 13.68 -1.40
N LEU A 106 9.17 12.63 -1.79
CA LEU A 106 8.89 12.36 -3.21
C LEU A 106 7.50 12.90 -3.52
N ILE A 107 7.44 13.90 -4.39
CA ILE A 107 6.21 14.45 -4.93
C ILE A 107 6.08 14.05 -6.39
N GLU A 108 4.90 13.57 -6.78
CA GLU A 108 4.56 13.27 -8.17
C GLU A 108 3.31 14.04 -8.56
N VAL A 109 3.32 14.58 -9.78
CA VAL A 109 2.14 15.15 -10.43
C VAL A 109 1.84 14.42 -11.73
N GLN A 110 0.55 14.20 -11.97
CA GLN A 110 0.02 13.65 -13.21
C GLN A 110 -1.04 14.62 -13.76
N GLY A 111 -0.91 14.93 -15.04
CA GLY A 111 -1.79 15.89 -15.70
C GLY A 111 -2.12 15.50 -17.12
N THR A 112 -2.41 16.49 -17.96
CA THR A 112 -2.89 16.29 -19.32
C THR A 112 -1.98 16.90 -20.38
N ASP A 113 -1.16 17.89 -20.02
CA ASP A 113 -0.30 18.63 -20.95
C ASP A 113 1.04 18.96 -20.29
N GLU A 114 2.11 18.33 -20.77
CA GLU A 114 3.45 18.48 -20.22
C GLU A 114 3.96 19.93 -20.22
N ALA A 115 3.61 20.74 -21.22
CA ALA A 115 4.10 22.11 -21.31
C ALA A 115 3.48 23.02 -20.23
N ILE A 116 2.20 22.79 -19.92
CA ILE A 116 1.46 23.56 -18.91
C ILE A 116 1.77 23.03 -17.51
N ASP A 117 1.67 21.71 -17.34
CA ASP A 117 1.84 21.05 -16.05
C ASP A 117 3.31 21.16 -15.59
N GLY A 118 4.25 21.11 -16.55
CA GLY A 118 5.70 21.30 -16.39
C GLY A 118 6.09 22.63 -15.79
N ALA A 119 5.64 23.70 -16.44
CA ALA A 119 5.88 25.05 -15.96
C ALA A 119 5.26 25.24 -14.57
N ARG A 120 4.02 24.77 -14.36
CA ARG A 120 3.31 24.92 -13.09
C ARG A 120 3.98 24.18 -11.93
N PHE A 121 4.47 22.96 -12.17
CA PHE A 121 5.16 22.18 -11.15
C PHE A 121 6.53 22.80 -10.80
N THR A 122 7.29 23.23 -11.82
CA THR A 122 8.56 23.94 -11.62
C THR A 122 8.36 25.22 -10.81
N THR A 123 7.43 26.09 -11.22
CA THR A 123 7.13 27.32 -10.48
C THR A 123 6.71 27.06 -9.04
N PHE A 124 5.91 26.03 -8.79
CA PHE A 124 5.56 25.63 -7.43
C PHE A 124 6.80 25.28 -6.58
N LEU A 125 7.73 24.49 -7.13
CA LEU A 125 8.94 24.10 -6.42
C LEU A 125 9.89 25.28 -6.20
N GLU A 126 10.01 26.18 -7.18
CA GLU A 126 10.77 27.44 -7.06
C GLU A 126 10.24 28.29 -5.89
N GLU A 127 8.92 28.51 -5.81
CA GLU A 127 8.32 29.26 -4.71
C GLU A 127 8.57 28.61 -3.34
N MET A 128 8.48 27.27 -3.26
CA MET A 128 8.75 26.55 -2.01
C MET A 128 10.23 26.57 -1.62
N PHE A 129 11.13 26.68 -2.60
CA PHE A 129 12.55 26.89 -2.36
C PHE A 129 12.82 28.33 -1.87
N GLU A 130 12.24 29.34 -2.52
CA GLU A 130 12.35 30.75 -2.13
C GLU A 130 11.78 31.02 -0.73
N ASP A 131 10.67 30.36 -0.37
CA ASP A 131 10.05 30.43 0.96
C ASP A 131 10.87 29.68 2.05
N GLY A 132 11.98 29.04 1.67
CA GLY A 132 12.83 28.25 2.59
C GLY A 132 12.16 26.99 3.12
N VAL A 133 11.14 26.47 2.42
CA VAL A 133 10.49 25.18 2.76
C VAL A 133 11.34 24.01 2.28
N ILE A 134 11.91 24.13 1.08
CA ILE A 134 12.80 23.15 0.45
C ILE A 134 14.25 23.61 0.62
N GLU A 135 15.14 22.72 1.07
CA GLU A 135 16.58 22.98 1.19
C GLU A 135 17.34 22.57 -0.07
N ASP A 136 16.95 21.46 -0.69
CA ASP A 136 17.47 20.98 -1.97
C ASP A 136 16.35 20.21 -2.71
N ALA A 137 16.38 20.22 -4.04
CA ALA A 137 15.44 19.44 -4.83
C ALA A 137 16.04 19.03 -6.18
N VAL A 138 15.67 17.82 -6.61
CA VAL A 138 15.96 17.31 -7.95
C VAL A 138 14.65 17.03 -8.66
N LEU A 139 14.43 17.69 -9.80
CA LEU A 139 13.27 17.50 -10.66
C LEU A 139 13.58 16.46 -11.74
N SER A 140 12.60 15.61 -12.05
CA SER A 140 12.69 14.65 -13.14
C SER A 140 12.76 15.37 -14.49
N GLN A 141 13.67 14.96 -15.37
CA GLN A 141 13.73 15.41 -16.77
C GLN A 141 13.18 14.33 -17.73
N SER A 142 12.84 13.15 -17.19
CA SER A 142 12.35 12.02 -17.95
C SER A 142 11.57 11.04 -17.05
N LEU A 143 10.80 10.14 -17.66
CA LEU A 143 10.18 9.02 -16.95
C LEU A 143 11.20 8.05 -16.33
N THR A 144 12.44 8.05 -16.83
CA THR A 144 13.53 7.27 -16.22
C THR A 144 13.90 7.86 -14.86
N ASP A 145 13.94 9.18 -14.73
CA ASP A 145 14.21 9.85 -13.46
C ASP A 145 13.06 9.63 -12.48
N VAL A 146 11.81 9.72 -12.94
CA VAL A 146 10.63 9.39 -12.12
C VAL A 146 10.76 7.97 -11.53
N LYS A 147 11.12 6.98 -12.36
CA LYS A 147 11.36 5.61 -11.90
C LYS A 147 12.54 5.51 -10.93
N ALA A 148 13.60 6.30 -11.15
CA ALA A 148 14.75 6.33 -10.24
C ALA A 148 14.37 6.89 -8.87
N PHE A 149 13.56 7.95 -8.81
CA PHE A 149 13.08 8.53 -7.55
C PHE A 149 12.19 7.56 -6.79
N TRP A 150 11.24 6.91 -7.49
CA TRP A 150 10.45 5.83 -6.92
C TRP A 150 11.32 4.67 -6.44
N GLY A 151 12.42 4.36 -7.15
CA GLY A 151 13.38 3.35 -6.72
C GLY A 151 13.98 3.61 -5.34
N VAL A 152 14.19 4.88 -4.95
CA VAL A 152 14.65 5.22 -3.60
C VAL A 152 13.54 5.00 -2.56
N ARG A 153 12.31 5.43 -2.88
CA ARG A 153 11.13 5.24 -2.03
C ARG A 153 10.72 3.77 -1.89
N ASP A 154 10.95 2.94 -2.90
CA ASP A 154 10.59 1.52 -2.92
C ASP A 154 11.72 0.61 -2.44
N ALA A 155 12.89 1.18 -2.12
CA ALA A 155 14.05 0.45 -1.59
C ALA A 155 13.70 -0.37 -0.33
N CYS A 156 12.63 0.00 0.39
CA CYS A 156 12.09 -0.74 1.52
C CYS A 156 11.85 -2.23 1.24
N SER A 157 11.54 -2.62 -0.01
CA SER A 157 11.36 -4.04 -0.37
C SER A 157 12.63 -4.87 -0.20
N GLU A 158 13.79 -4.20 -0.27
CA GLU A 158 15.12 -4.82 -0.22
C GLU A 158 15.80 -4.64 1.14
N PHE A 159 15.14 -4.04 2.14
CA PHE A 159 15.75 -3.77 3.45
C PHE A 159 16.15 -5.04 4.21
N LYS A 160 15.65 -6.21 3.82
CA LYS A 160 16.15 -7.48 4.35
C LYS A 160 17.64 -7.70 4.04
N LEU A 161 18.15 -7.15 2.94
CA LEU A 161 19.56 -7.25 2.55
C LEU A 161 20.48 -6.43 3.47
N THR A 162 19.96 -5.35 4.06
CA THR A 162 20.73 -4.42 4.91
C THR A 162 20.44 -4.63 6.40
N LEU A 163 19.18 -4.79 6.78
CA LEU A 163 18.72 -4.90 8.18
C LEU A 163 18.65 -6.34 8.70
N GLY A 164 18.55 -7.33 7.80
CA GLY A 164 18.21 -8.70 8.18
C GLY A 164 16.71 -8.85 8.56
N PRO A 165 16.35 -9.82 9.43
CA PRO A 165 14.98 -10.02 9.89
C PRO A 165 14.40 -8.77 10.58
N HIS A 166 13.20 -8.37 10.20
CA HIS A 166 12.49 -7.22 10.77
C HIS A 166 10.98 -7.43 10.69
N LEU A 167 10.23 -6.61 11.41
CA LEU A 167 8.77 -6.59 11.39
C LEU A 167 8.27 -5.30 10.74
N ALA A 168 7.31 -5.43 9.83
CA ALA A 168 6.71 -4.31 9.12
C ALA A 168 5.33 -4.01 9.69
N TYR A 169 5.06 -2.72 9.89
CA TYR A 169 3.77 -2.21 10.35
C TYR A 169 3.28 -1.16 9.35
N ASP A 170 1.96 -1.09 9.24
CA ASP A 170 1.21 -0.20 8.37
C ASP A 170 0.12 0.40 9.25
N VAL A 171 0.20 1.70 9.54
CA VAL A 171 -0.64 2.38 10.51
C VAL A 171 -1.21 3.69 9.96
N GLY A 172 -2.43 4.00 10.34
CA GLY A 172 -3.10 5.24 9.93
C GLY A 172 -3.05 6.28 11.06
N LEU A 173 -2.70 7.52 10.74
CA LEU A 173 -2.54 8.61 11.71
C LEU A 173 -3.06 9.93 11.13
N PRO A 174 -3.52 10.88 11.96
CA PRO A 174 -3.70 12.25 11.50
C PRO A 174 -2.37 12.79 10.96
N THR A 175 -2.35 13.29 9.71
CA THR A 175 -1.12 13.75 9.03
C THR A 175 -0.29 14.67 9.93
N GLY A 176 -0.89 15.66 10.59
CA GLY A 176 -0.16 16.60 11.45
C GLY A 176 0.55 15.98 12.66
N LYS A 177 0.29 14.71 13.00
CA LYS A 177 0.88 14.01 14.16
C LYS A 177 1.90 12.94 13.79
N ALA A 178 2.19 12.72 12.51
CA ALA A 178 3.00 11.57 12.09
C ALA A 178 4.42 11.59 12.67
N ASP A 179 5.06 12.77 12.75
CA ASP A 179 6.42 12.88 13.32
C ASP A 179 6.45 12.74 14.85
N GLU A 180 5.45 13.29 15.54
CA GLU A 180 5.29 13.04 16.99
C GLU A 180 5.09 11.55 17.28
N PHE A 181 4.29 10.88 16.45
CA PHE A 181 4.10 9.44 16.53
C PHE A 181 5.41 8.68 16.25
N ALA A 182 6.15 9.03 15.20
CA ALA A 182 7.41 8.35 14.85
C ALA A 182 8.41 8.42 16.02
N LYS A 183 8.57 9.60 16.61
CA LYS A 183 9.41 9.82 17.80
C LYS A 183 8.94 9.02 19.00
N ALA A 184 7.65 9.05 19.32
CA ALA A 184 7.08 8.31 20.44
C ALA A 184 7.19 6.79 20.25
N CYS A 185 6.95 6.31 19.03
CA CYS A 185 7.02 4.90 18.66
C CYS A 185 8.46 4.38 18.73
N ALA A 186 9.43 5.15 18.22
CA ALA A 186 10.85 4.81 18.33
C ALA A 186 11.28 4.69 19.80
N ALA A 187 10.86 5.64 20.65
CA ALA A 187 11.14 5.59 22.09
C ALA A 187 10.46 4.39 22.77
N ALA A 188 9.22 4.07 22.41
CA ALA A 188 8.50 2.91 22.94
C ALA A 188 9.15 1.58 22.54
N ILE A 189 9.61 1.46 21.29
CA ILE A 189 10.35 0.29 20.80
C ILE A 189 11.66 0.12 21.58
N ALA A 190 12.44 1.19 21.74
CA ALA A 190 13.72 1.14 22.46
C ALA A 190 13.53 0.80 23.96
N ALA A 191 12.43 1.24 24.57
CA ALA A 191 12.10 0.93 25.96
C ALA A 191 11.63 -0.53 26.14
N ALA A 192 10.81 -1.03 25.22
CA ALA A 192 10.28 -2.41 25.28
C ALA A 192 11.34 -3.45 24.90
N VAL A 193 12.25 -3.09 23.99
CA VAL A 193 13.30 -3.96 23.47
C VAL A 193 14.62 -3.18 23.53
N PRO A 194 15.48 -3.39 24.55
CA PRO A 194 16.78 -2.75 24.62
C PRO A 194 17.61 -3.01 23.35
N GLY A 195 18.02 -1.93 22.67
CA GLY A 195 18.72 -2.01 21.38
C GLY A 195 17.81 -2.14 20.15
N GLY A 196 16.49 -2.17 20.34
CA GLY A 196 15.50 -2.12 19.28
C GLY A 196 15.61 -0.84 18.46
N ARG A 197 15.46 -0.97 17.15
CA ARG A 197 15.53 0.10 16.15
C ARG A 197 14.26 0.15 15.34
N SER A 198 14.03 1.29 14.70
CA SER A 198 12.93 1.52 13.79
C SER A 198 13.31 2.42 12.63
N VAL A 199 12.55 2.34 11.54
CA VAL A 199 12.57 3.30 10.42
C VAL A 199 11.16 3.67 10.01
N PHE A 200 10.94 4.90 9.54
CA PHE A 200 9.62 5.42 9.20
C PHE A 200 9.55 6.03 7.81
N TYR A 201 8.45 5.77 7.09
CA TYR A 201 8.19 6.31 5.76
C TYR A 201 6.70 6.16 5.43
N GLY A 202 6.16 6.92 4.48
CA GLY A 202 4.80 6.65 4.03
C GLY A 202 4.12 7.75 3.24
N HIS A 203 2.86 7.47 2.92
CA HIS A 203 1.97 8.30 2.12
C HIS A 203 1.34 9.38 3.02
N ILE A 204 2.09 10.38 3.47
CA ILE A 204 1.58 11.28 4.52
C ILE A 204 0.34 12.08 4.10
N ALA A 205 0.11 12.23 2.80
CA ALA A 205 -1.03 12.94 2.25
C ALA A 205 -2.38 12.26 2.56
N ASP A 206 -2.43 10.96 2.77
CA ASP A 206 -3.65 10.25 3.21
C ASP A 206 -3.59 9.80 4.67
N GLY A 207 -2.47 10.10 5.36
CA GLY A 207 -2.28 9.76 6.76
C GLY A 207 -1.77 8.33 6.98
N ASN A 208 -1.28 7.64 5.93
CA ASN A 208 -0.64 6.35 6.09
C ASN A 208 0.86 6.49 6.44
N LEU A 209 1.28 5.82 7.51
CA LEU A 209 2.67 5.66 7.91
C LEU A 209 3.05 4.18 7.96
N HIS A 210 4.07 3.83 7.20
CA HIS A 210 4.77 2.56 7.30
C HIS A 210 5.94 2.70 8.29
N LEU A 211 6.18 1.65 9.05
CA LEU A 211 7.40 1.55 9.85
C LEU A 211 7.92 0.13 9.90
N LEU A 212 9.22 0.01 10.09
CA LEU A 212 9.84 -1.26 10.46
C LEU A 212 10.34 -1.18 11.89
N GLY A 213 10.25 -2.29 12.62
CA GLY A 213 10.85 -2.44 13.95
C GLY A 213 11.66 -3.73 14.02
N TRP A 214 12.86 -3.66 14.58
CA TRP A 214 13.73 -4.83 14.73
C TRP A 214 14.74 -4.68 15.86
N LEU A 215 15.27 -5.81 16.33
CA LEU A 215 16.47 -5.92 17.16
C LEU A 215 17.63 -6.40 16.27
N PRO A 216 18.69 -5.60 16.08
CA PRO A 216 19.88 -6.01 15.32
C PRO A 216 20.46 -7.34 15.82
N ASP A 217 20.99 -8.13 14.88
CA ASP A 217 21.66 -9.42 15.12
C ASP A 217 20.82 -10.51 15.82
N ALA A 218 19.54 -10.22 16.10
CA ALA A 218 18.64 -11.20 16.68
C ALA A 218 18.19 -12.23 15.62
N PRO A 219 18.42 -13.53 15.84
CA PRO A 219 18.01 -14.58 14.91
C PRO A 219 16.48 -14.68 14.81
N GLU A 220 15.79 -14.40 15.91
CA GLU A 220 14.34 -14.28 15.98
C GLU A 220 13.98 -12.91 16.56
N GLN A 221 13.09 -12.20 15.87
CA GLN A 221 12.68 -10.86 16.28
C GLN A 221 11.70 -10.94 17.46
N PRO A 222 11.80 -10.06 18.47
CA PRO A 222 10.94 -10.05 19.65
C PRO A 222 9.54 -9.50 19.33
N ALA A 223 8.79 -10.21 18.48
CA ALA A 223 7.58 -9.72 17.83
C ALA A 223 6.50 -9.29 18.82
N ALA A 224 6.26 -10.06 19.88
CA ALA A 224 5.25 -9.70 20.87
C ALA A 224 5.56 -8.36 21.57
N ALA A 225 6.83 -8.08 21.88
CA ALA A 225 7.23 -6.83 22.53
C ALA A 225 7.15 -5.65 21.56
N LEU A 226 7.59 -5.86 20.30
CA LEU A 226 7.51 -4.84 19.25
C LEU A 226 6.05 -4.51 18.89
N ASP A 227 5.21 -5.52 18.65
CA ASP A 227 3.78 -5.35 18.40
C ASP A 227 3.11 -4.57 19.53
N ALA A 228 3.35 -4.97 20.79
CA ALA A 228 2.76 -4.31 21.94
C ALA A 228 3.17 -2.83 22.03
N ALA A 229 4.45 -2.52 21.81
CA ALA A 229 4.95 -1.14 21.81
C ALA A 229 4.32 -0.30 20.69
N VAL A 230 4.29 -0.83 19.46
CA VAL A 230 3.76 -0.12 18.29
C VAL A 230 2.26 0.11 18.43
N TYR A 231 1.47 -0.94 18.68
CA TYR A 231 0.02 -0.82 18.70
C TYR A 231 -0.51 -0.08 19.94
N ALA A 232 0.19 -0.11 21.08
CA ALA A 232 -0.11 0.78 22.20
C ALA A 232 0.12 2.25 21.82
N THR A 233 1.20 2.55 21.10
CA THR A 233 1.47 3.91 20.60
C THR A 233 0.40 4.34 19.61
N VAL A 234 -0.03 3.47 18.68
CA VAL A 234 -1.13 3.75 17.75
C VAL A 234 -2.41 4.13 18.50
N GLN A 235 -2.76 3.38 19.55
CA GLN A 235 -3.92 3.68 20.38
C GLN A 235 -3.81 5.05 21.06
N ALA A 236 -2.65 5.38 21.62
CA ALA A 236 -2.41 6.67 22.29
C ALA A 236 -2.57 7.87 21.34
N PHE A 237 -2.29 7.68 20.06
CA PHE A 237 -2.44 8.71 19.03
C PHE A 237 -3.83 8.71 18.35
N GLY A 238 -4.73 7.80 18.74
CA GLY A 238 -6.04 7.64 18.13
C GLY A 238 -5.95 7.18 16.67
N GLY A 239 -4.93 6.38 16.34
CA GLY A 239 -4.65 5.90 14.98
C GLY A 239 -5.34 4.57 14.62
N SER A 240 -5.10 4.14 13.38
CA SER A 240 -5.49 2.83 12.87
C SER A 240 -4.31 1.85 12.94
N VAL A 241 -4.52 0.65 13.48
CA VAL A 241 -3.54 -0.45 13.46
C VAL A 241 -3.28 -1.02 12.05
N SER A 242 -4.10 -0.62 11.07
CA SER A 242 -3.94 -0.98 9.66
C SER A 242 -4.53 0.13 8.79
N ALA A 243 -3.70 0.76 7.97
CA ALA A 243 -4.18 1.75 7.00
C ALA A 243 -4.65 1.06 5.72
N GLU A 244 -3.86 0.11 5.21
CA GLU A 244 -4.09 -0.53 3.91
C GLU A 244 -4.12 -2.06 3.98
N HIS A 245 -3.33 -2.67 4.86
CA HIS A 245 -3.05 -4.12 4.80
C HIS A 245 -4.17 -5.01 5.37
N GLY A 246 -5.25 -4.42 5.89
CA GLY A 246 -6.34 -5.14 6.55
C GLY A 246 -5.95 -5.69 7.93
N ILE A 247 -6.85 -6.46 8.55
CA ILE A 247 -6.69 -6.98 9.91
C ILE A 247 -6.17 -8.42 9.90
N GLY A 248 -6.75 -9.27 9.05
CA GLY A 248 -6.44 -10.69 8.97
C GLY A 248 -6.46 -11.39 10.33
N THR A 249 -5.62 -12.42 10.48
CA THR A 249 -5.41 -13.09 11.77
C THR A 249 -4.38 -12.37 12.64
N THR A 250 -3.42 -11.69 12.01
CA THR A 250 -2.25 -11.11 12.69
C THR A 250 -2.64 -9.89 13.53
N LYS A 251 -3.45 -8.97 12.98
CA LYS A 251 -3.81 -7.73 13.68
C LYS A 251 -5.14 -7.82 14.44
N LYS A 252 -5.85 -8.97 14.36
CA LYS A 252 -7.11 -9.21 15.07
C LYS A 252 -7.03 -8.96 16.59
N PRO A 253 -5.97 -9.38 17.31
CA PRO A 253 -5.84 -9.07 18.73
C PRO A 253 -5.78 -7.57 19.04
N TYR A 254 -5.33 -6.77 18.07
CA TYR A 254 -5.11 -5.33 18.23
C TYR A 254 -6.26 -4.47 17.68
N LEU A 255 -7.34 -5.07 17.15
CA LEU A 255 -8.45 -4.31 16.54
C LEU A 255 -9.08 -3.31 17.53
N ALA A 256 -9.12 -3.65 18.82
CA ALA A 256 -9.65 -2.78 19.88
C ALA A 256 -8.81 -1.51 20.13
N HIS A 257 -7.58 -1.44 19.60
CA HIS A 257 -6.76 -0.22 19.65
C HIS A 257 -7.28 0.87 18.71
N SER A 258 -8.07 0.50 17.69
CA SER A 258 -8.60 1.43 16.69
C SER A 258 -10.12 1.44 16.58
N ARG A 259 -10.81 0.53 17.27
CA ARG A 259 -12.27 0.39 17.21
C ARG A 259 -12.86 0.24 18.60
N SER A 260 -13.97 0.93 18.82
CA SER A 260 -14.76 0.81 20.02
C SER A 260 -15.42 -0.58 20.12
N ALA A 261 -15.78 -0.97 21.34
CA ALA A 261 -16.53 -2.20 21.57
C ALA A 261 -17.88 -2.22 20.81
N ALA A 262 -18.52 -1.05 20.63
CA ALA A 262 -19.77 -0.93 19.89
C ALA A 262 -19.58 -1.18 18.38
N GLU A 263 -18.53 -0.62 17.77
CA GLU A 263 -18.18 -0.89 16.37
C GLU A 263 -17.88 -2.38 16.15
N ILE A 264 -17.07 -2.99 17.02
CA ILE A 264 -16.73 -4.42 16.93
C ILE A 264 -17.99 -5.29 17.11
N ALA A 265 -18.88 -4.94 18.04
CA ALA A 265 -20.14 -5.64 18.23
C ALA A 265 -21.04 -5.56 16.98
N LEU A 266 -21.06 -4.41 16.29
CA LEU A 266 -21.77 -4.26 15.03
C LEU A 266 -21.15 -5.11 13.91
N MET A 267 -19.82 -5.13 13.78
CA MET A 267 -19.12 -6.00 12.82
C MET A 267 -19.49 -7.47 13.04
N ARG A 268 -19.54 -7.92 14.30
CA ARG A 268 -19.98 -9.28 14.66
C ARG A 268 -21.41 -9.56 14.25
N LYS A 269 -22.34 -8.64 14.50
CA LYS A 269 -23.75 -8.80 14.08
C LYS A 269 -23.87 -8.97 12.57
N ILE A 270 -23.14 -8.17 11.80
CA ILE A 270 -23.09 -8.26 10.34
C ILE A 270 -22.52 -9.63 9.91
N LYS A 271 -21.41 -10.06 10.52
CA LYS A 271 -20.80 -11.36 10.24
C LYS A 271 -21.77 -12.52 10.49
N VAL A 272 -22.45 -12.52 11.63
CA VAL A 272 -23.43 -13.57 11.97
C VAL A 272 -24.63 -13.55 11.02
N ALA A 273 -25.09 -12.37 10.60
CA ALA A 273 -26.20 -12.26 9.65
C ALA A 273 -25.85 -12.82 8.26
N LEU A 274 -24.60 -12.63 7.79
CA LEU A 274 -24.15 -13.07 6.46
C LEU A 274 -23.52 -14.48 6.46
N ASP A 275 -23.03 -14.95 7.60
CA ASP A 275 -22.52 -16.30 7.81
C ASP A 275 -23.06 -16.89 9.12
N PRO A 276 -24.33 -17.36 9.14
CA PRO A 276 -24.96 -17.90 10.35
C PRO A 276 -24.30 -19.17 10.89
N GLN A 277 -23.45 -19.82 10.10
CA GLN A 277 -22.67 -21.00 10.52
C GLN A 277 -21.36 -20.60 11.22
N PHE A 278 -21.00 -19.32 11.18
CA PHE A 278 -19.86 -18.79 11.92
C PHE A 278 -20.04 -19.04 13.42
N ARG A 279 -19.01 -19.60 14.04
CA ARG A 279 -18.90 -19.72 15.49
C ARG A 279 -17.61 -19.01 15.89
N GLU A 280 -17.70 -18.08 16.84
CA GLU A 280 -16.48 -17.51 17.41
C GLU A 280 -15.65 -18.65 18.04
N PRO A 281 -14.32 -18.59 17.99
CA PRO A 281 -13.50 -19.51 18.75
C PRO A 281 -13.78 -19.26 20.24
N ASP A 282 -14.52 -20.16 20.89
CA ASP A 282 -14.64 -20.18 22.35
C ASP A 282 -13.24 -20.28 22.93
N GLY A 283 -12.79 -19.21 23.60
CA GLY A 283 -11.55 -19.00 24.34
C GLY A 283 -10.59 -20.20 24.50
N GLY A 284 -10.04 -20.74 23.42
CA GLY A 284 -8.98 -21.75 23.49
C GLY A 284 -8.98 -22.90 22.48
N ARG A 285 -9.97 -23.13 21.61
CA ARG A 285 -9.84 -24.17 20.55
C ARG A 285 -10.93 -24.06 19.48
N GLY A 286 -10.58 -23.59 18.28
CA GLY A 286 -11.53 -23.57 17.16
C GLY A 286 -11.05 -22.88 15.89
N THR A 287 -10.05 -23.46 15.21
CA THR A 287 -9.62 -23.05 13.86
C THR A 287 -10.67 -23.45 12.81
N ARG A 288 -11.67 -22.59 12.56
CA ARG A 288 -12.56 -22.72 11.39
C ARG A 288 -12.55 -21.52 10.44
N ASP A 289 -11.62 -20.58 10.61
CA ASP A 289 -11.45 -19.41 9.72
C ASP A 289 -11.07 -19.77 8.26
N ARG A 290 -10.89 -21.05 7.91
CA ARG A 290 -10.54 -21.47 6.53
C ARG A 290 -11.42 -22.57 5.94
N GLN A 291 -12.50 -23.00 6.59
CA GLN A 291 -13.25 -24.18 6.11
C GLN A 291 -14.03 -23.91 4.80
N TRP A 292 -14.34 -22.64 4.50
CA TRP A 292 -14.94 -22.24 3.23
C TRP A 292 -14.00 -22.36 2.02
N LEU A 293 -12.69 -22.12 2.19
CA LEU A 293 -11.71 -22.28 1.10
C LEU A 293 -11.44 -23.74 0.73
N ARG A 294 -11.80 -24.71 1.59
CA ARG A 294 -11.50 -26.14 1.37
C ARG A 294 -12.68 -26.99 0.94
N ARG A 295 -13.92 -26.52 1.06
CA ARG A 295 -15.09 -27.36 0.78
C ARG A 295 -15.35 -27.56 -0.72
N ASP A 296 -14.93 -26.64 -1.58
CA ASP A 296 -15.16 -26.74 -3.02
C ASP A 296 -13.98 -27.33 -3.82
N ALA A 297 -12.87 -27.66 -3.15
CA ALA A 297 -11.72 -28.35 -3.76
C ALA A 297 -11.80 -29.89 -3.63
N ALA A 298 -12.92 -30.44 -3.12
CA ALA A 298 -13.17 -31.88 -3.03
C ALA A 298 -13.94 -32.44 -4.24
N GLY A 299 -14.02 -31.69 -5.33
CA GLY A 299 -14.53 -32.16 -6.62
C GLY A 299 -13.46 -31.96 -7.69
N THR A 300 -12.84 -33.06 -8.12
CA THR A 300 -11.90 -33.20 -9.24
C THR A 300 -10.42 -32.83 -8.98
N GLY A 301 -9.63 -33.88 -8.69
CA GLY A 301 -8.49 -34.22 -9.56
C GLY A 301 -7.10 -33.68 -9.21
N LYS A 302 -6.29 -34.59 -8.65
CA LYS A 302 -4.82 -34.71 -8.74
C LYS A 302 -3.95 -33.67 -8.02
N HIS A 303 -3.26 -34.19 -7.00
CA HIS A 303 -1.99 -33.70 -6.47
C HIS A 303 -1.06 -33.18 -7.57
N ILE A 304 -0.50 -31.98 -7.37
CA ILE A 304 0.72 -31.56 -8.06
C ILE A 304 1.76 -31.25 -6.98
N GLY A 305 2.62 -32.24 -6.77
CA GLY A 305 3.86 -32.08 -6.02
C GLY A 305 4.89 -31.33 -6.86
N CYS A 306 5.75 -30.58 -6.18
CA CYS A 306 6.88 -29.87 -6.75
C CYS A 306 8.05 -30.86 -6.99
N SER A 307 8.43 -31.09 -8.25
CA SER A 307 9.67 -31.77 -8.63
C SER A 307 10.39 -31.00 -9.75
N ARG A 308 11.71 -30.88 -9.61
CA ARG A 308 12.65 -30.12 -10.47
C ARG A 308 12.89 -30.76 -11.86
N ALA A 309 13.30 -29.87 -12.78
CA ALA A 309 14.19 -30.04 -13.95
C ALA A 309 13.65 -30.67 -15.26
N GLY A 310 14.03 -30.06 -16.40
CA GLY A 310 13.98 -30.67 -17.74
C GLY A 310 13.75 -29.70 -18.91
N GLU A 311 14.64 -29.70 -19.89
CA GLU A 311 14.75 -28.84 -21.08
C GLU A 311 13.72 -29.14 -22.20
N GLY A 312 13.21 -28.07 -22.86
CA GLY A 312 12.68 -27.94 -24.25
C GLY A 312 11.63 -28.95 -24.84
N PRO A 313 11.06 -28.71 -26.05
CA PRO A 313 11.03 -27.51 -26.90
C PRO A 313 9.60 -27.00 -27.27
N ALA A 314 9.58 -25.78 -27.83
CA ALA A 314 8.55 -25.10 -28.65
C ALA A 314 7.09 -25.61 -28.69
N CYS A 315 6.14 -24.74 -28.30
CA CYS A 315 4.75 -24.83 -28.77
C CYS A 315 4.13 -23.44 -29.00
N THR A 316 3.99 -23.12 -30.29
CA THR A 316 3.07 -22.20 -30.98
C THR A 316 2.35 -21.08 -30.20
N ARG A 317 2.63 -19.85 -30.66
CA ARG A 317 1.84 -18.63 -30.41
C ARG A 317 0.36 -18.85 -30.74
N SER A 318 -0.52 -18.67 -29.75
CA SER A 318 -1.91 -18.27 -29.99
C SER A 318 -2.11 -16.86 -29.41
N ARG A 319 -2.17 -15.88 -30.31
CA ARG A 319 -2.71 -14.55 -29.98
C ARG A 319 -4.19 -14.75 -29.67
N SER A 320 -4.58 -14.54 -28.42
CA SER A 320 -5.97 -14.18 -28.12
C SER A 320 -6.02 -12.67 -28.01
N GLU A 321 -6.30 -12.02 -29.14
CA GLU A 321 -6.71 -10.62 -29.16
C GLU A 321 -7.98 -10.51 -28.32
N THR A 322 -7.86 -9.91 -27.14
CA THR A 322 -9.02 -9.31 -26.49
C THR A 322 -9.29 -8.05 -27.30
N GLN A 323 -10.13 -8.17 -28.33
CA GLN A 323 -10.66 -7.01 -29.02
C GLN A 323 -11.47 -6.19 -28.01
N ALA A 324 -10.85 -5.15 -27.46
CA ALA A 324 -11.58 -4.04 -26.89
C ALA A 324 -12.25 -3.34 -28.06
N GLU A 325 -13.56 -3.55 -28.24
CA GLU A 325 -14.34 -2.61 -29.03
C GLU A 325 -14.16 -1.21 -28.43
N PRO A 326 -14.04 -0.15 -29.25
CA PRO A 326 -13.99 1.23 -28.76
C PRO A 326 -15.39 1.61 -28.27
N SER A 327 -15.78 1.07 -27.13
CA SER A 327 -17.00 1.46 -26.43
C SER A 327 -16.66 2.62 -25.51
N GLN A 328 -17.52 3.66 -25.53
CA GLN A 328 -17.49 4.83 -24.65
C GLN A 328 -17.70 4.51 -23.15
N SER A 329 -17.35 3.30 -22.71
CA SER A 329 -17.58 2.83 -21.35
C SER A 329 -16.33 3.06 -20.50
N SER A 330 -16.39 4.04 -19.60
CA SER A 330 -15.42 4.28 -18.52
C SER A 330 -15.43 3.18 -17.44
N THR A 331 -15.94 1.99 -17.76
CA THR A 331 -16.05 0.85 -16.83
C THR A 331 -15.71 -0.48 -17.51
N VAL A 332 -15.00 -1.34 -16.77
CA VAL A 332 -14.60 -2.68 -17.21
C VAL A 332 -15.13 -3.73 -16.22
N LEU A 333 -15.67 -4.84 -16.75
CA LEU A 333 -16.03 -6.01 -15.97
C LEU A 333 -14.80 -6.93 -15.84
N VAL A 334 -14.40 -7.22 -14.62
CA VAL A 334 -13.30 -8.12 -14.28
C VAL A 334 -13.87 -9.35 -13.57
N THR A 335 -13.45 -10.54 -13.99
CA THR A 335 -13.81 -11.80 -13.34
C THR A 335 -12.63 -12.39 -12.56
N MET A 336 -12.89 -13.27 -11.60
CA MET A 336 -11.83 -13.99 -10.89
C MET A 336 -10.92 -14.83 -11.81
N ARG A 337 -11.41 -15.24 -12.99
CA ARG A 337 -10.58 -15.94 -13.99
C ARG A 337 -9.59 -15.01 -14.68
N ASP A 338 -9.98 -13.76 -14.91
CA ASP A 338 -9.06 -12.73 -15.43
C ASP A 338 -7.98 -12.45 -14.39
N LEU A 339 -8.38 -12.47 -13.11
CA LEU A 339 -7.48 -12.33 -11.98
C LEU A 339 -6.61 -13.56 -11.69
N SER A 340 -6.71 -14.68 -12.41
CA SER A 340 -5.86 -15.86 -12.20
C SER A 340 -4.87 -16.13 -13.33
N ARG A 341 -4.88 -15.33 -14.41
CA ARG A 341 -3.96 -15.52 -15.55
C ARG A 341 -2.52 -15.08 -15.22
N PRO A 342 -1.49 -15.80 -15.69
CA PRO A 342 -0.10 -15.35 -15.63
C PRO A 342 0.05 -13.98 -16.31
N TYR A 343 0.95 -13.14 -15.81
CA TYR A 343 1.28 -11.86 -16.44
C TYR A 343 2.78 -11.57 -16.28
N THR A 344 3.33 -10.84 -17.25
CA THR A 344 4.74 -10.47 -17.33
C THR A 344 4.91 -9.00 -16.91
N ASP A 345 5.64 -8.72 -15.83
CA ASP A 345 5.84 -7.34 -15.35
C ASP A 345 6.63 -6.48 -16.36
N MET A 346 6.68 -5.16 -16.15
CA MET A 346 7.45 -4.22 -16.98
C MET A 346 8.97 -4.47 -16.98
N ARG A 347 9.45 -5.39 -16.13
CA ARG A 347 10.84 -5.87 -16.09
C ARG A 347 11.00 -7.23 -16.78
N GLY A 348 9.97 -7.72 -17.48
CA GLY A 348 9.99 -8.97 -18.24
C GLY A 348 9.85 -10.24 -17.38
N ARG A 349 9.37 -10.14 -16.13
CA ARG A 349 9.28 -11.29 -15.23
C ARG A 349 7.86 -11.85 -15.18
N ASP A 350 7.74 -13.15 -15.41
CA ASP A 350 6.48 -13.88 -15.35
C ASP A 350 6.09 -14.18 -13.89
N HIS A 351 4.89 -13.77 -13.51
CA HIS A 351 4.33 -14.02 -12.19
C HIS A 351 3.10 -14.93 -12.26
N VAL A 352 3.06 -15.94 -11.39
CA VAL A 352 1.90 -16.81 -11.17
C VAL A 352 1.23 -16.43 -9.85
N SER A 353 -0.03 -15.99 -9.90
CA SER A 353 -0.76 -15.50 -8.74
C SER A 353 -1.12 -16.63 -7.77
N SER A 354 -0.51 -16.65 -6.58
CA SER A 354 -1.08 -17.33 -5.41
C SER A 354 -1.77 -16.29 -4.50
N ALA A 355 -2.92 -16.68 -3.95
CA ALA A 355 -3.98 -15.77 -3.53
C ALA A 355 -3.64 -14.79 -2.39
N CYS A 356 -4.24 -13.61 -2.50
CA CYS A 356 -4.69 -12.65 -1.47
C CYS A 356 -3.88 -11.34 -1.23
N PRO A 357 -2.55 -11.30 -1.01
CA PRO A 357 -1.87 -10.00 -0.83
C PRO A 357 -1.56 -9.28 -2.16
N LEU A 358 -1.39 -10.03 -3.24
CA LEU A 358 -1.04 -9.49 -4.57
C LEU A 358 -2.21 -8.86 -5.34
N LEU A 359 -3.43 -8.94 -4.81
CA LEU A 359 -4.63 -8.45 -5.51
C LEU A 359 -4.65 -6.90 -5.61
N LEU A 360 -4.13 -6.21 -4.59
CA LEU A 360 -4.01 -4.74 -4.56
C LEU A 360 -2.90 -4.24 -5.51
N LEU A 361 -1.75 -4.92 -5.56
CA LEU A 361 -0.70 -4.62 -6.54
C LEU A 361 -1.18 -4.79 -7.99
N ARG A 362 -2.08 -5.76 -8.24
CA ARG A 362 -2.58 -6.10 -9.58
C ARG A 362 -3.61 -5.10 -10.10
N ILE A 363 -4.38 -4.45 -9.22
CA ILE A 363 -5.28 -3.36 -9.62
C ILE A 363 -4.47 -2.12 -9.98
N ARG A 364 -3.35 -1.84 -9.29
CA ARG A 364 -2.40 -0.79 -9.70
C ARG A 364 -1.83 -1.03 -11.11
N PHE A 365 -1.56 -2.28 -11.47
CA PHE A 365 -0.97 -2.64 -12.77
C PHE A 365 -1.97 -2.68 -13.93
N LEU A 366 -3.21 -3.14 -13.70
CA LEU A 366 -4.27 -3.17 -14.71
C LEU A 366 -4.85 -1.78 -15.04
N LEU A 367 -4.61 -0.78 -14.19
CA LEU A 367 -5.04 0.61 -14.38
C LEU A 367 -3.90 1.51 -14.91
N MET A 368 -2.69 0.98 -15.08
CA MET A 368 -1.51 1.68 -15.63
C MET A 368 -1.12 1.22 -17.05
N GLN A 369 -1.93 0.37 -17.68
CA GLN A 369 -1.91 0.15 -19.14
C GLN A 369 -3.13 0.83 -19.75
#